data_AF-A0A443QAN8-F1
#
_entry.id   AF-A0A443QAN8-F1
#
_cell.length_a   1.000
_cell.length_b   1.000
_cell.length_c   1.000
_cell.angle_alpha   90.00
_cell.angle_beta   90.00
_cell.angle_gamma   90.00
#
_symmetry.space_group_name_H-M   'P 1'
#
loop_
_entity.id
_entity.type
_entity.pdbx_description
1 polymer ?
#
loop_
_entity_poly.entity_id
_entity_poly.type
_entity_poly.pdbx_seq_one_letter_code
_entity_poly.pdbx_strand_id
1 'polypeptide(L)'
;MGVNMTSNEILTVKEGVCKDYCQLFGDMCRAAGIRVKRIQGFAKGHEYRPGHQFKVGEDLTHTWNAAYVFGTWRFVDPTWGTGYNTALSFQKKLNEHFFFTDPESMCWTHFPYDDLEANYE
;
A
#
# COMPACT_ATOMS: atom_id res chain seq x y z
N MET A 1 -20.44 -4.71 -4.60
CA MET A 1 -20.35 -4.26 -3.19
C MET A 1 -19.40 -5.21 -2.49
N GLY A 2 -18.11 -4.85 -2.42
CA GLY A 2 -17.12 -5.68 -1.72
C GLY A 2 -17.33 -5.52 -0.21
N VAL A 3 -17.59 -6.61 0.48
CA VAL A 3 -17.66 -6.62 1.94
C VAL A 3 -16.26 -6.28 2.46
N ASN A 4 -16.12 -5.19 3.21
CA ASN A 4 -14.87 -4.90 3.91
C ASN A 4 -14.68 -5.98 4.98
N MET A 5 -13.65 -6.82 4.83
CA MET A 5 -13.31 -7.84 5.81
C MET A 5 -12.66 -7.20 7.04
N THR A 6 -12.97 -7.75 8.20
CA THR A 6 -12.25 -7.49 9.45
C THR A 6 -10.87 -8.16 9.42
N SER A 7 -9.93 -7.67 10.24
CA SER A 7 -8.59 -8.27 10.32
C SER A 7 -8.59 -9.75 10.71
N ASN A 8 -9.55 -10.20 11.51
CA ASN A 8 -9.69 -11.62 11.86
C ASN A 8 -10.17 -12.48 10.68
N GLU A 9 -11.08 -11.96 9.86
CA GLU A 9 -11.51 -12.62 8.63
C GLU A 9 -10.36 -12.68 7.62
N ILE A 10 -9.61 -11.59 7.45
CA ILE A 10 -8.43 -11.54 6.57
C ILE A 10 -7.40 -12.59 6.99
N LEU A 11 -7.11 -12.72 8.30
CA LEU A 11 -6.21 -13.75 8.84
C LEU A 11 -6.71 -15.18 8.62
N THR A 12 -8.02 -15.36 8.56
CA THR A 12 -8.65 -16.67 8.36
C THR A 12 -8.60 -17.08 6.88
N VAL A 13 -8.97 -16.15 5.99
CA VAL A 13 -8.95 -16.35 4.53
C VAL A 13 -7.52 -16.44 3.99
N LYS A 14 -6.59 -15.65 4.53
CA LYS A 14 -5.18 -15.55 4.10
C LYS A 14 -4.99 -15.13 2.65
N GLU A 15 -5.98 -14.45 2.08
CA GLU A 15 -6.00 -13.91 0.74
C GLU A 15 -6.76 -12.57 0.77
N GLY A 16 -6.37 -11.61 -0.06
CA GLY A 16 -7.00 -10.30 -0.12
C GLY A 16 -6.30 -9.36 -1.11
N VAL A 17 -6.80 -8.13 -1.17
CA VAL A 17 -6.23 -7.05 -2.00
C VAL A 17 -5.51 -6.01 -1.14
N CYS A 18 -4.93 -4.98 -1.75
CA CYS A 18 -4.11 -3.98 -1.05
C CYS A 18 -4.77 -3.37 0.21
N LYS A 19 -6.07 -3.14 0.16
CA LYS A 19 -6.85 -2.64 1.31
C LYS A 19 -6.87 -3.62 2.49
N ASP A 20 -6.99 -4.92 2.23
CA ASP A 20 -7.03 -5.97 3.25
C ASP A 20 -5.65 -6.12 3.92
N TYR A 21 -4.59 -6.18 3.12
CA TYR A 21 -3.21 -6.20 3.60
C TYR A 21 -2.93 -4.98 4.51
N CYS A 22 -3.34 -3.79 4.08
CA CYS A 22 -3.13 -2.56 4.84
C CYS A 22 -4.04 -2.42 6.06
N GLN A 23 -5.20 -3.08 6.07
CA GLN A 23 -6.07 -3.18 7.24
C GLN A 23 -5.45 -4.08 8.29
N LEU A 24 -5.05 -5.29 7.90
CA LEU A 24 -4.42 -6.23 8.80
C LEU A 24 -3.12 -5.66 9.39
N PHE A 25 -2.23 -5.12 8.55
CA PHE A 25 -0.99 -4.50 9.03
C PHE A 25 -1.28 -3.32 9.98
N GLY A 26 -2.21 -2.45 9.61
CA GLY A 26 -2.59 -1.30 10.43
C GLY A 26 -3.12 -1.71 11.81
N ASP A 27 -3.94 -2.75 11.89
CA ASP A 27 -4.48 -3.23 13.16
C ASP A 27 -3.43 -3.92 14.02
N MET A 28 -2.51 -4.66 13.43
CA MET A 28 -1.34 -5.21 14.15
C MET A 28 -0.48 -4.09 14.75
N CYS A 29 -0.19 -3.04 13.98
CA CYS A 29 0.55 -1.88 14.49
C CYS A 29 -0.18 -1.21 15.66
N ARG A 30 -1.49 -0.98 15.54
CA ARG A 30 -2.28 -0.38 16.62
C ARG A 30 -2.28 -1.24 17.88
N ALA A 31 -2.43 -2.55 17.74
CA ALA A 31 -2.35 -3.50 18.85
C ALA A 31 -0.96 -3.47 19.53
N ALA A 32 0.10 -3.23 18.76
CA ALA A 32 1.47 -3.07 19.27
C ALA A 32 1.81 -1.66 19.79
N GLY A 33 0.85 -0.72 19.80
CA GLY A 33 1.11 0.67 20.20
C GLY A 33 1.92 1.49 19.19
N ILE A 34 2.06 1.02 17.95
CA ILE A 34 2.77 1.69 16.87
C ILE A 34 1.80 2.61 16.12
N ARG A 35 2.16 3.90 16.02
CA ARG A 35 1.40 4.86 15.22
C ARG A 35 1.52 4.49 13.73
N VAL A 36 0.39 4.35 13.07
CA VAL A 36 0.32 3.95 11.66
C VAL A 36 -0.76 4.75 10.93
N LYS A 37 -0.49 5.12 9.68
CA LYS A 37 -1.44 5.76 8.76
C LYS A 37 -1.63 4.85 7.55
N ARG A 38 -2.86 4.76 7.05
CA ARG A 38 -3.16 4.19 5.73
C ARG A 38 -3.11 5.31 4.70
N ILE A 39 -2.50 5.05 3.56
CA ILE A 39 -2.35 6.01 2.48
C ILE A 39 -2.96 5.39 1.23
N GLN A 40 -3.72 6.19 0.50
CA GLN A 40 -4.33 5.82 -0.76
C GLN A 40 -3.67 6.63 -1.87
N GLY A 41 -3.71 6.09 -3.08
CA GLY A 41 -3.26 6.79 -4.26
C GLY A 41 -3.14 5.85 -5.44
N PHE A 42 -2.06 6.00 -6.22
CA PHE A 42 -1.82 5.24 -7.44
C PHE A 42 -0.48 4.51 -7.39
N ALA A 43 -0.45 3.34 -8.02
CA ALA A 43 0.79 2.60 -8.25
C ALA A 43 1.38 2.98 -9.62
N LYS A 44 2.68 3.31 -9.63
CA LYS A 44 3.48 3.49 -10.85
C LYS A 44 3.92 2.11 -11.35
N GLY A 45 2.99 1.42 -12.01
CA GLY A 45 3.22 0.10 -12.59
C GLY A 45 4.11 0.14 -13.85
N HIS A 46 4.21 -1.00 -14.53
CA HIS A 46 5.05 -1.17 -15.73
C HIS A 46 4.75 -0.16 -16.86
N GLU A 47 3.48 0.23 -17.00
CA GLU A 47 3.01 1.16 -18.03
C GLU A 47 3.24 2.64 -17.66
N TYR A 48 3.66 2.94 -16.42
CA TYR A 48 3.90 4.31 -16.01
C TYR A 48 5.01 4.96 -16.84
N ARG A 49 4.81 6.24 -17.19
CA ARG A 49 5.79 7.08 -17.86
C ARG A 49 5.92 8.40 -17.09
N PRO A 50 7.14 8.95 -16.92
CA PRO A 50 7.32 10.28 -16.33
C PRO A 50 6.46 11.32 -17.06
N GLY A 51 5.79 12.18 -16.29
CA GLY A 51 4.84 13.16 -16.81
C GLY A 51 3.39 12.66 -16.95
N HIS A 52 3.12 11.38 -16.70
CA HIS A 52 1.75 10.86 -16.65
C HIS A 52 0.93 11.55 -15.56
N GLN A 53 -0.28 11.98 -15.91
CA GLN A 53 -1.23 12.57 -14.97
C GLN A 53 -2.24 11.50 -14.56
N PHE A 54 -2.21 11.14 -13.28
CA PHE A 54 -3.12 10.14 -12.73
C PHE A 54 -4.56 10.64 -12.71
N LYS A 55 -5.51 9.74 -13.01
CA LYS A 55 -6.94 10.00 -12.99
C LYS A 55 -7.68 8.89 -12.27
N VAL A 56 -8.56 9.30 -11.36
CA VAL A 56 -9.45 8.39 -10.64
C VAL A 56 -10.39 7.68 -11.63
N GLY A 57 -10.47 6.35 -11.54
CA GLY A 57 -11.34 5.52 -12.38
C GLY A 57 -10.70 5.06 -13.70
N GLU A 58 -9.63 5.70 -14.15
CA GLU A 58 -8.82 5.24 -15.29
C GLU A 58 -7.58 4.48 -14.82
N ASP A 59 -6.87 5.02 -13.82
CA ASP A 59 -5.62 4.45 -13.34
C ASP A 59 -5.78 3.47 -12.17
N LEU A 60 -4.77 2.59 -12.01
CA LEU A 60 -4.73 1.61 -10.95
C LEU A 60 -4.52 2.29 -9.58
N THR A 61 -5.59 2.32 -8.79
CA THR A 61 -5.50 2.75 -7.39
C THR A 61 -4.75 1.71 -6.56
N HIS A 62 -4.02 2.19 -5.56
CA HIS A 62 -3.27 1.37 -4.63
C HIS A 62 -3.37 1.92 -3.21
N THR A 63 -3.08 1.08 -2.23
CA THR A 63 -3.14 1.42 -0.81
C THR A 63 -1.94 0.81 -0.11
N TRP A 64 -1.28 1.61 0.72
CA TRP A 64 -0.14 1.21 1.53
C TRP A 64 -0.21 1.84 2.93
N ASN A 65 0.77 1.56 3.77
CA ASN A 65 0.87 2.12 5.12
C ASN A 65 2.10 3.02 5.27
N ALA A 66 2.05 3.90 6.26
CA ALA A 66 3.21 4.53 6.85
C ALA A 66 3.19 4.26 8.35
N ALA A 67 4.29 3.77 8.91
CA ALA A 67 4.46 3.53 10.34
C ALA A 67 5.46 4.54 10.92
N TYR A 68 5.18 5.05 12.12
CA TYR A 68 6.08 5.98 12.81
C TYR A 68 6.92 5.22 13.83
N VAL A 69 8.22 5.12 13.56
CA VAL A 69 9.16 4.35 14.37
C VAL A 69 10.45 5.16 14.51
N PHE A 70 11.04 5.19 15.71
CA PHE A 70 12.28 5.94 16.01
C PHE A 70 12.25 7.41 15.57
N GLY A 71 11.12 8.09 15.72
CA GLY A 71 11.00 9.52 15.42
C GLY A 71 10.79 9.86 13.94
N THR A 72 10.63 8.87 13.05
CA THR A 72 10.43 9.11 11.62
C THR A 72 9.31 8.24 11.04
N TRP A 73 8.69 8.72 9.96
CA TRP A 73 7.74 7.93 9.18
C TRP A 73 8.48 7.07 8.17
N ARG A 74 8.11 5.78 8.12
CA ARG A 74 8.61 4.81 7.16
C ARG A 74 7.45 4.18 6.41
N PHE A 75 7.60 4.04 5.10
CA PHE A 75 6.56 3.45 4.28
C PHE A 75 6.61 1.93 4.33
N VAL A 76 5.45 1.31 4.30
CA VAL A 76 5.29 -0.14 4.22
C VAL A 76 4.21 -0.43 3.18
N ASP A 77 4.55 -1.19 2.15
CA ASP A 77 3.58 -1.80 1.26
C ASP A 77 3.58 -3.32 1.49
N PRO A 78 2.66 -3.84 2.32
CA PRO A 78 2.60 -5.27 2.59
C PRO A 78 2.17 -6.10 1.37
N THR A 79 1.54 -5.48 0.36
CA THR A 79 1.05 -6.16 -0.84
C THR A 79 2.18 -6.39 -1.83
N TRP A 80 2.95 -5.35 -2.19
CA TRP A 80 4.12 -5.54 -3.06
C TRP A 80 5.31 -6.14 -2.32
N GLY A 81 5.34 -6.02 -0.99
CA GLY A 81 6.31 -6.69 -0.13
C GLY A 81 6.15 -8.22 -0.11
N THR A 82 4.95 -8.78 -0.35
CA THR A 82 4.74 -10.23 -0.26
C THR A 82 5.08 -11.01 -1.53
N GLY A 83 5.18 -10.35 -2.69
CA GLY A 83 5.38 -11.02 -3.97
C GLY A 83 4.81 -10.25 -5.15
N TYR A 84 4.64 -10.94 -6.28
CA TYR A 84 4.15 -10.35 -7.53
C TYR A 84 3.30 -11.36 -8.31
N ASN A 85 2.42 -10.84 -9.17
CA ASN A 85 1.63 -11.65 -10.08
C ASN A 85 2.41 -11.96 -11.35
N THR A 86 2.32 -13.20 -11.82
CA THR A 86 2.69 -13.61 -13.18
C THR A 86 1.44 -13.82 -14.02
N ALA A 87 1.58 -14.12 -15.30
CA ALA A 87 0.44 -14.47 -16.16
C ALA A 87 -0.33 -15.72 -15.69
N LEU A 88 0.29 -16.59 -14.89
CA LEU A 88 -0.28 -17.89 -14.50
C LEU A 88 -0.71 -17.92 -13.03
N SER A 89 0.03 -17.26 -12.14
CA SER A 89 -0.22 -17.29 -10.69
C SER A 89 0.53 -16.21 -9.93
N PHE A 90 0.10 -15.96 -8.70
CA PHE A 90 0.85 -15.17 -7.73
C PHE A 90 2.10 -15.93 -7.26
N GLN A 91 3.24 -15.24 -7.25
CA GLN A 91 4.51 -15.76 -6.78
C GLN A 91 4.88 -15.08 -5.47
N LYS A 92 4.86 -15.85 -4.38
CA LYS A 92 5.30 -15.38 -3.07
C LYS A 92 6.82 -15.22 -3.07
N LYS A 93 7.29 -13.98 -3.03
CA LYS A 93 8.69 -13.63 -2.93
C LYS A 93 8.80 -12.37 -2.10
N LEU A 94 9.28 -12.52 -0.87
CA LEU A 94 9.44 -11.40 0.04
C LEU A 94 10.35 -10.35 -0.60
N ASN A 95 9.87 -9.11 -0.64
CA ASN A 95 10.61 -7.97 -1.11
C ASN A 95 10.72 -6.94 0.01
N GLU A 96 11.86 -6.97 0.71
CA GLU A 96 12.13 -6.10 1.86
C GLU A 96 12.25 -4.62 1.47
N HIS A 97 12.41 -4.31 0.17
CA HIS A 97 12.38 -2.92 -0.29
C HIS A 97 11.12 -2.19 0.18
N PHE A 98 9.97 -2.87 0.21
CA PHE A 98 8.67 -2.32 0.63
C PHE A 98 8.41 -2.41 2.14
N PHE A 99 9.42 -2.77 2.94
CA PHE A 99 9.34 -2.78 4.38
C PHE A 99 10.24 -1.68 4.97
N PHE A 100 9.61 -0.63 5.51
CA PHE A 100 10.27 0.56 6.03
C PHE A 100 11.07 1.37 5.00
N THR A 101 10.53 1.46 3.79
CA THR A 101 11.09 2.25 2.69
C THR A 101 11.14 3.73 3.04
N ASP A 102 12.24 4.39 2.66
CA ASP A 102 12.35 5.84 2.73
C ASP A 102 11.42 6.53 1.72
N PRO A 103 10.89 7.74 2.04
CA PRO A 103 10.05 8.51 1.14
C PRO A 103 10.66 8.74 -0.26
N GLU A 104 11.96 9.03 -0.31
CA GLU A 104 12.71 9.30 -1.55
C GLU A 104 12.81 8.07 -2.47
N SER A 105 12.70 6.88 -1.90
CA SER A 105 12.65 5.63 -2.67
C SER A 105 11.20 5.26 -3.02
N MET A 106 10.28 5.42 -2.07
CA MET A 106 8.88 5.04 -2.24
C MET A 106 8.18 5.85 -3.34
N CYS A 107 8.55 7.12 -3.53
CA CYS A 107 7.93 8.00 -4.52
C CYS A 107 8.13 7.53 -5.98
N TRP A 108 9.13 6.69 -6.26
CA TRP A 108 9.35 6.12 -7.59
C TRP A 108 8.28 5.10 -8.01
N THR A 109 7.63 4.48 -7.02
CA THR A 109 6.64 3.41 -7.24
C THR A 109 5.23 3.80 -6.78
N HIS A 110 5.11 4.75 -5.84
CA HIS A 110 3.85 5.14 -5.23
C HIS A 110 3.60 6.64 -5.40
N PHE A 111 2.40 6.99 -5.85
CA PHE A 111 1.93 8.38 -5.93
C PHE A 111 0.75 8.56 -4.97
N PRO A 112 0.92 9.26 -3.83
CA PRO A 112 -0.19 9.51 -2.90
C PRO A 112 -1.23 10.41 -3.56
N TYR A 113 -2.51 10.12 -3.31
CA TYR A 113 -3.62 10.91 -3.80
C TYR A 113 -4.80 10.86 -2.83
N ASP A 114 -5.35 12.02 -2.53
CA ASP A 114 -6.49 12.24 -1.66
C ASP A 114 -7.40 13.30 -2.31
N ASP A 115 -8.60 12.91 -2.72
CA ASP A 115 -9.59 13.79 -3.36
C ASP A 115 -9.94 15.03 -2.50
N LEU A 116 -9.71 14.96 -1.18
CA LEU A 116 -10.00 16.04 -0.24
C LEU A 116 -8.81 16.95 0.02
N GLU A 117 -7.59 16.55 -0.37
CA GLU A 117 -6.43 17.44 -0.31
C GLU A 117 -6.42 18.35 -1.54
N ALA A 118 -7.00 19.54 -1.37
CA ALA A 118 -7.22 20.51 -2.43
C ALA A 118 -5.93 21.07 -3.08
N ASN A 119 -4.75 20.78 -2.54
CA ASN A 119 -3.50 21.44 -2.90
C ASN A 119 -2.37 20.42 -3.11
N TYR A 120 -2.45 19.59 -4.16
CA TYR A 120 -1.29 18.87 -4.70
C TYR A 120 -0.44 19.79 -5.62
N GLU A 121 -0.31 21.08 -5.26
CA GLU A 121 0.59 22.03 -5.94
C GLU A 121 2.02 21.95 -5.41
#